data_AF-A0A1J5LNX0-F1
#
_entry.id   AF-A0A1J5LNX0-F1
#
_cell.length_a   1.000
_cell.length_b   1.000
_cell.length_c   1.000
_cell.angle_alpha   90.00
_cell.angle_beta   90.00
_cell.angle_gamma   90.00
#
_symmetry.space_group_name_H-M   'P 1'
#
loop_
_entity.id
_entity.type
_entity.pdbx_description
1 polymer ?
#
loop_
_entity_poly.entity_id
_entity_poly.type
_entity_poly.pdbx_seq_one_letter_code
_entity_poly.pdbx_strand_id
1 'polypeptide(L)'
;MKLFHFKDLKLNRWNFVSQHLFLLFLLLGASSCQQKANSQVKKETVPVKQQSSPIPYSLVDSSTIILDYDMPIENVNPTDIPNNLLVPLFYEGQLCHWIREIYQDKRGDLWFGTNHYGVIRYQDNTLTYISEKEGLGGNRLNAITEDQNGNTWFGVSGGLTAFNGKTFKTYTSTDGLLNNEVWSLCLDSKGILWIGTIDGLCTFDGKSFSKVELPLAPIDNPNPILSDKRINSIYEDNQGVIWVGTDGYGICKIENDSITYLNTTHGLPDNNITGFLEDHGGNMWIGTMHGGISRYNGKEFKNFTADGLIQGVEISGLYQDKNNAIWFSAEHQGVYKYNGKEFTNYYKDNGLFSGGIISIYQDEQNRFWFGGWKGLFRFQNQKFEAVTKKGPWR
;
A
#
# COMPACT_ATOMS: atom_id res chain seq x y z
N MET A 1 -13.19 -15.42 58.94
CA MET A 1 -14.62 -15.83 58.83
C MET A 1 -15.45 -14.55 58.77
N LYS A 2 -16.15 -14.31 57.64
CA LYS A 2 -17.38 -13.51 57.39
C LYS A 2 -17.70 -12.27 58.26
N LEU A 3 -18.30 -11.15 57.81
CA LEU A 3 -18.64 -10.50 56.53
C LEU A 3 -19.41 -9.19 56.92
N PHE A 4 -19.46 -8.20 56.01
CA PHE A 4 -20.36 -7.03 55.92
C PHE A 4 -20.28 -5.86 56.94
N HIS A 5 -20.15 -4.61 56.45
CA HIS A 5 -21.32 -3.78 56.05
C HIS A 5 -20.95 -2.49 55.29
N PHE A 6 -21.94 -2.01 54.52
CA PHE A 6 -22.01 -0.86 53.61
C PHE A 6 -21.76 0.51 54.26
N LYS A 7 -21.23 1.47 53.48
CA LYS A 7 -21.77 2.84 53.44
C LYS A 7 -21.41 3.58 52.16
N ASP A 8 -22.41 4.33 51.72
CA ASP A 8 -22.57 5.05 50.46
C ASP A 8 -22.06 6.50 50.51
N LEU A 9 -21.90 7.06 49.29
CA LEU A 9 -22.14 8.46 48.87
C LEU A 9 -21.08 9.58 49.08
N LYS A 10 -20.38 9.87 47.96
CA LYS A 10 -20.45 11.09 47.10
C LYS A 10 -19.75 12.43 47.43
N LEU A 11 -19.13 12.94 46.35
CA LEU A 11 -18.87 14.33 45.88
C LEU A 11 -17.59 15.06 46.37
N ASN A 12 -16.61 15.32 45.48
CA ASN A 12 -16.42 16.46 44.53
C ASN A 12 -15.76 17.70 45.20
N ARG A 13 -14.86 18.53 44.63
CA ARG A 13 -14.07 18.63 43.37
C ARG A 13 -13.28 19.98 43.44
N TRP A 14 -12.11 20.11 42.78
CA TRP A 14 -11.41 21.37 42.31
C TRP A 14 -10.71 22.29 43.36
N ASN A 15 -9.66 23.13 43.13
CA ASN A 15 -8.86 23.56 41.97
C ASN A 15 -7.63 24.47 42.36
N PHE A 16 -6.64 24.60 41.43
CA PHE A 16 -5.74 25.75 41.10
C PHE A 16 -4.53 26.13 42.01
N VAL A 17 -3.39 26.74 41.59
CA VAL A 17 -2.63 27.05 40.34
C VAL A 17 -1.32 27.80 40.77
N SER A 18 -0.27 27.84 39.92
CA SER A 18 0.67 29.00 39.70
C SER A 18 1.92 28.57 38.91
N GLN A 19 2.62 29.32 38.03
CA GLN A 19 2.46 30.46 37.09
C GLN A 19 3.90 30.86 36.66
N HIS A 20 4.10 31.45 35.46
CA HIS A 20 5.09 32.51 35.10
C HIS A 20 5.09 32.76 33.57
N LEU A 21 5.47 33.90 32.97
CA LEU A 21 5.25 35.36 33.11
C LEU A 21 5.88 36.04 31.86
N PHE A 22 5.42 37.25 31.46
CA PHE A 22 6.08 38.39 30.72
C PHE A 22 5.11 39.08 29.71
N LEU A 23 4.55 40.28 30.01
CA LEU A 23 4.96 41.69 29.67
C LEU A 23 4.95 42.02 28.15
N LEU A 24 4.50 43.16 27.59
CA LEU A 24 4.02 44.51 27.97
C LEU A 24 3.45 45.17 26.66
N PHE A 25 2.37 45.99 26.62
CA PHE A 25 2.41 47.48 26.43
C PHE A 25 0.99 48.11 26.37
N LEU A 26 0.89 49.33 26.90
CA LEU A 26 -0.25 50.28 27.05
C LEU A 26 -0.72 50.89 25.70
N LEU A 27 -1.94 51.44 25.50
CA LEU A 27 -2.46 52.69 26.10
C LEU A 27 -3.98 52.90 25.82
N LEU A 28 -4.65 53.39 26.87
CA LEU A 28 -5.67 54.46 26.96
C LEU A 28 -7.03 54.36 26.25
N GLY A 29 -8.08 54.56 27.06
CA GLY A 29 -9.33 55.19 26.61
C GLY A 29 -10.54 54.81 27.45
N ALA A 30 -10.69 55.43 28.63
CA ALA A 30 -11.97 55.50 29.33
C ALA A 30 -13.07 56.01 28.36
N SER A 31 -14.33 55.55 28.45
CA SER A 31 -15.29 56.13 29.39
C SER A 31 -16.60 55.34 29.37
N SER A 32 -17.15 55.20 30.56
CA SER A 32 -18.48 54.76 30.94
C SER A 32 -19.65 55.24 30.07
N CYS A 33 -20.68 54.40 29.91
CA CYS A 33 -22.01 54.71 30.44
C CYS A 33 -22.89 53.46 30.58
N GLN A 34 -23.50 53.31 31.74
CA GLN A 34 -24.46 52.26 32.12
C GLN A 34 -25.74 52.34 31.28
N GLN A 35 -26.37 51.19 30.99
CA GLN A 35 -27.71 50.90 31.52
C GLN A 35 -28.14 49.44 31.35
N LYS A 36 -28.62 48.93 32.49
CA LYS A 36 -29.46 47.76 32.79
C LYS A 36 -30.38 47.27 31.65
N ALA A 37 -30.41 45.95 31.45
CA ALA A 37 -31.66 45.19 31.48
C ALA A 37 -31.36 43.74 31.89
N ASN A 38 -31.99 43.34 32.99
CA ASN A 38 -31.90 42.02 33.60
C ASN A 38 -32.93 41.09 32.94
N SER A 39 -32.50 39.86 32.66
CA SER A 39 -33.25 38.61 32.80
C SER A 39 -34.70 38.53 32.28
N GLN A 40 -34.92 37.66 31.30
CA GLN A 40 -35.65 36.41 31.57
C GLN A 40 -35.38 35.38 30.46
N VAL A 41 -34.80 34.27 30.90
CA VAL A 41 -34.52 33.07 30.11
C VAL A 41 -35.82 32.26 29.98
N LYS A 42 -36.25 31.99 28.76
CA LYS A 42 -37.01 30.78 28.42
C LYS A 42 -36.21 29.98 27.40
N LYS A 43 -35.96 28.72 27.75
CA LYS A 43 -35.40 27.67 26.90
C LYS A 43 -36.35 27.40 25.74
N GLU A 44 -35.82 27.33 24.53
CA GLU A 44 -36.38 26.49 23.46
C GLU A 44 -35.24 26.00 22.57
N THR A 45 -35.08 24.68 22.56
CA THR A 45 -34.20 23.89 21.70
C THR A 45 -34.80 23.78 20.30
N VAL A 46 -34.02 24.08 19.26
CA VAL A 46 -34.36 23.83 17.85
C VAL A 46 -33.18 23.12 17.17
N PRO A 47 -33.43 22.05 16.36
CA PRO A 47 -32.38 21.20 15.80
C PRO A 47 -31.76 21.80 14.53
N VAL A 48 -30.46 21.53 14.33
CA VAL A 48 -29.73 21.92 13.12
C VAL A 48 -30.06 20.93 12.00
N LYS A 49 -30.71 21.41 10.94
CA LYS A 49 -30.81 20.73 9.64
C LYS A 49 -29.55 21.03 8.83
N GLN A 50 -28.83 20.00 8.39
CA GLN A 50 -27.88 20.09 7.28
C GLN A 50 -28.65 20.28 5.97
N GLN A 51 -28.23 21.27 5.19
CA GLN A 51 -28.74 21.56 3.86
C GLN A 51 -27.57 21.38 2.90
N SER A 52 -27.59 20.31 2.11
CA SER A 52 -26.72 20.13 0.94
C SER A 52 -27.43 20.71 -0.28
N SER A 53 -26.76 21.58 -1.02
CA SER A 53 -27.21 22.07 -2.32
C SER A 53 -26.42 21.34 -3.43
N PRO A 54 -27.07 20.90 -4.52
CA PRO A 54 -26.38 20.32 -5.67
C PRO A 54 -25.84 21.42 -6.60
N ILE A 55 -24.62 21.24 -7.09
CA ILE A 55 -24.04 22.08 -8.15
C ILE A 55 -24.58 21.56 -9.51
N PRO A 56 -24.99 22.43 -10.45
CA PRO A 56 -25.72 22.01 -11.64
C PRO A 56 -24.80 21.46 -12.73
N TYR A 57 -25.22 20.38 -13.38
CA TYR A 57 -24.66 19.91 -14.64
C TYR A 57 -25.11 20.85 -15.76
N SER A 58 -24.15 21.42 -16.49
CA SER A 58 -24.42 22.05 -17.79
C SER A 58 -23.91 21.14 -18.91
N LEU A 59 -24.80 20.85 -19.85
CA LEU A 59 -24.54 20.09 -21.06
C LEU A 59 -23.70 20.95 -22.01
N VAL A 60 -22.48 20.51 -22.33
CA VAL A 60 -21.76 21.00 -23.52
C VAL A 60 -21.09 19.81 -24.22
N ASP A 61 -21.21 19.91 -25.54
CA ASP A 61 -20.86 19.06 -26.67
C ASP A 61 -19.65 18.09 -26.60
N SER A 62 -19.81 17.06 -27.42
CA SER A 62 -18.93 15.94 -27.74
C SER A 62 -17.44 16.29 -27.99
N SER A 63 -16.59 16.02 -27.00
CA SER A 63 -15.22 15.51 -27.20
C SER A 63 -14.67 14.98 -25.87
N THR A 64 -13.99 13.84 -25.96
CA THR A 64 -13.31 13.04 -24.93
C THR A 64 -13.08 13.74 -23.59
N ILE A 65 -13.87 13.37 -22.57
CA ILE A 65 -13.59 13.72 -21.17
C ILE A 65 -12.38 12.88 -20.73
N ILE A 66 -11.19 13.49 -20.75
CA ILE A 66 -10.04 12.97 -20.00
C ILE A 66 -10.30 13.38 -18.55
N LEU A 67 -10.76 12.43 -17.74
CA LEU A 67 -10.80 12.63 -16.30
C LEU A 67 -9.35 12.69 -15.81
N ASP A 68 -8.96 13.81 -15.19
CA ASP A 68 -7.76 13.92 -14.37
C ASP A 68 -7.91 12.94 -13.19
N TYR A 69 -7.57 11.66 -13.40
CA TYR A 69 -7.53 10.63 -12.37
C TYR A 69 -6.24 10.76 -11.56
N ASP A 70 -6.18 11.77 -10.70
CA ASP A 70 -5.34 11.77 -9.50
C ASP A 70 -6.17 11.36 -8.26
N MET A 71 -7.26 10.59 -8.43
CA MET A 71 -8.03 10.04 -7.31
C MET A 71 -7.56 8.63 -6.95
N PRO A 72 -7.35 8.33 -5.64
CA PRO A 72 -7.21 6.95 -5.18
C PRO A 72 -8.56 6.24 -5.37
N ILE A 73 -8.64 5.29 -6.30
CA ILE A 73 -9.81 4.42 -6.49
C ILE A 73 -9.81 3.33 -5.40
N GLU A 74 -9.68 3.72 -4.14
CA GLU A 74 -9.64 2.77 -3.03
C GLU A 74 -11.03 2.47 -2.45
N ASN A 75 -12.06 3.25 -2.84
CA ASN A 75 -13.41 3.13 -2.28
C ASN A 75 -14.53 2.92 -3.33
N VAL A 76 -14.21 2.57 -4.58
CA VAL A 76 -15.23 2.25 -5.59
C VAL A 76 -15.29 0.75 -5.81
N ASN A 77 -16.43 0.13 -5.46
CA ASN A 77 -16.69 -1.26 -5.82
C ASN A 77 -16.65 -1.40 -7.35
N PRO A 78 -15.94 -2.39 -7.93
CA PRO A 78 -15.81 -2.55 -9.38
C PRO A 78 -17.16 -2.69 -10.11
N THR A 79 -18.21 -3.13 -9.42
CA THR A 79 -19.59 -3.22 -9.94
C THR A 79 -20.29 -1.88 -10.08
N ASP A 80 -19.77 -0.83 -9.43
CA ASP A 80 -20.37 0.50 -9.40
C ASP A 80 -19.84 1.42 -10.50
N ILE A 81 -18.83 0.96 -11.27
CA ILE A 81 -18.40 1.62 -12.50
C ILE A 81 -19.33 1.16 -13.62
N PRO A 82 -20.17 2.04 -14.19
CA PRO A 82 -21.03 1.69 -15.31
C PRO A 82 -20.20 1.07 -16.44
N ASN A 83 -20.67 -0.01 -17.07
CA ASN A 83 -19.96 -0.68 -18.18
C ASN A 83 -19.53 0.27 -19.32
N ASN A 84 -20.17 1.45 -19.42
CA ASN A 84 -19.91 2.48 -20.42
C ASN A 84 -18.73 3.41 -20.03
N LEU A 85 -18.13 3.23 -18.84
CA LEU A 85 -16.99 3.97 -18.29
C LEU A 85 -15.73 3.10 -18.17
N LEU A 86 -15.75 1.88 -18.73
CA LEU A 86 -14.53 1.06 -18.84
C LEU A 86 -13.52 1.81 -19.70
N VAL A 87 -12.51 2.35 -19.02
CA VAL A 87 -11.37 2.99 -19.67
C VAL A 87 -10.70 1.96 -20.58
N PRO A 88 -10.23 2.30 -21.79
CA PRO A 88 -9.64 1.30 -22.65
C PRO A 88 -8.36 0.74 -22.01
N LEU A 89 -8.19 -0.58 -22.10
CA LEU A 89 -6.98 -1.25 -21.61
C LEU A 89 -5.71 -0.64 -22.22
N PHE A 90 -5.75 -0.23 -23.48
CA PHE A 90 -4.70 0.55 -24.15
C PHE A 90 -5.19 1.95 -24.45
N TYR A 91 -4.35 2.96 -24.23
CA TYR A 91 -4.62 4.32 -24.66
C TYR A 91 -3.37 4.94 -25.29
N GLU A 92 -3.56 6.07 -25.95
CA GLU A 92 -2.46 6.73 -26.65
C GLU A 92 -1.34 7.09 -25.66
N GLY A 93 -0.13 6.63 -25.96
CA GLY A 93 1.05 6.90 -25.15
C GLY A 93 1.30 5.93 -23.99
N GLN A 94 0.44 4.94 -23.70
CA GLN A 94 0.65 4.02 -22.57
C GLN A 94 0.08 2.60 -22.77
N LEU A 95 0.55 1.66 -21.96
CA LEU A 95 0.17 0.25 -22.02
C LEU A 95 -1.17 -0.02 -21.34
N CYS A 96 -1.37 0.58 -20.17
CA CYS A 96 -2.55 0.43 -19.30
C CYS A 96 -2.55 1.61 -18.32
N HIS A 97 -3.69 1.94 -17.72
CA HIS A 97 -3.77 3.03 -16.74
C HIS A 97 -2.99 2.68 -15.47
N TRP A 98 -3.31 1.56 -14.83
CA TRP A 98 -2.66 1.13 -13.61
C TRP A 98 -1.91 -0.19 -13.83
N ILE A 99 -0.59 -0.14 -13.68
CA ILE A 99 0.25 -1.34 -13.59
C ILE A 99 0.65 -1.53 -12.13
N ARG A 100 0.12 -2.60 -11.53
CA ARG A 100 0.27 -2.91 -10.11
C ARG A 100 1.50 -3.71 -9.78
N GLU A 101 1.83 -4.67 -10.63
CA GLU A 101 2.89 -5.64 -10.36
C GLU A 101 3.61 -5.99 -11.64
N ILE A 102 4.92 -6.21 -11.54
CA ILE A 102 5.78 -6.58 -12.65
C ILE A 102 6.60 -7.79 -12.21
N TYR A 103 6.53 -8.86 -12.99
CA TYR A 103 7.24 -10.10 -12.69
C TYR A 103 7.78 -10.72 -13.96
N GLN A 104 8.99 -11.29 -13.91
CA GLN A 104 9.50 -12.17 -14.96
C GLN A 104 9.54 -13.60 -14.42
N ASP A 105 8.88 -14.52 -15.12
CA ASP A 105 8.94 -15.95 -14.76
C ASP A 105 10.22 -16.63 -15.28
N LYS A 106 10.49 -17.86 -14.80
CA LYS A 106 11.65 -18.67 -15.24
C LYS A 106 11.66 -19.02 -16.73
N ARG A 107 10.54 -18.84 -17.45
CA ARG A 107 10.48 -19.03 -18.91
C ARG A 107 10.90 -17.75 -19.65
N GLY A 108 11.11 -16.66 -18.93
CA GLY A 108 11.49 -15.36 -19.45
C GLY A 108 10.31 -14.47 -19.79
N ASP A 109 9.07 -14.89 -19.52
CA ASP A 109 7.88 -14.10 -19.83
C ASP A 109 7.71 -12.97 -18.83
N LEU A 110 7.37 -11.78 -19.32
CA LEU A 110 7.02 -10.67 -18.46
C LEU A 110 5.51 -10.66 -18.20
N TRP A 111 5.15 -10.49 -16.94
CA TRP A 111 3.78 -10.39 -16.47
C TRP A 111 3.57 -9.01 -15.87
N PHE A 112 2.56 -8.30 -16.38
CA PHE A 112 2.16 -6.99 -15.88
C PHE A 112 0.75 -7.08 -15.31
N GLY A 113 0.67 -7.02 -13.99
CA GLY A 113 -0.57 -6.95 -13.26
C GLY A 113 -1.28 -5.62 -13.46
N THR A 114 -2.60 -5.66 -13.64
CA THR A 114 -3.40 -4.44 -13.78
C THR A 114 -4.38 -4.29 -12.62
N ASN A 115 -4.90 -3.08 -12.43
CA ASN A 115 -5.90 -2.82 -11.39
C ASN A 115 -7.30 -3.35 -11.73
N HIS A 116 -7.66 -3.47 -13.02
CA HIS A 116 -9.04 -3.75 -13.43
C HIS A 116 -9.20 -4.69 -14.63
N TYR A 117 -8.12 -5.08 -15.30
CA TYR A 117 -8.19 -5.78 -16.60
C TYR A 117 -7.49 -7.15 -16.59
N GLY A 118 -7.17 -7.67 -15.41
CA GLY A 118 -6.42 -8.90 -15.23
C GLY A 118 -4.92 -8.67 -15.41
N VAL A 119 -4.28 -9.55 -16.18
CA VAL A 119 -2.83 -9.55 -16.38
C VAL A 119 -2.49 -9.46 -17.87
N ILE A 120 -1.46 -8.68 -18.18
CA ILE A 120 -0.85 -8.61 -19.50
C ILE A 120 0.41 -9.47 -19.48
N ARG A 121 0.47 -10.51 -20.30
CA ARG A 121 1.68 -11.32 -20.50
C ARG A 121 2.38 -10.85 -21.78
N TYR A 122 3.68 -10.57 -21.69
CA TYR A 122 4.54 -10.30 -22.83
C TYR A 122 5.50 -11.48 -23.03
N GLN A 123 5.32 -12.19 -24.15
CA GLN A 123 6.09 -13.36 -24.55
C GLN A 123 6.38 -13.26 -26.05
N ASP A 124 7.64 -13.45 -26.45
CA ASP A 124 8.05 -13.49 -27.87
C ASP A 124 7.52 -12.32 -28.74
N ASN A 125 7.57 -11.09 -28.21
CA ASN A 125 7.02 -9.87 -28.83
C ASN A 125 5.49 -9.85 -28.99
N THR A 126 4.79 -10.75 -28.32
CA THR A 126 3.33 -10.83 -28.31
C THR A 126 2.79 -10.43 -26.94
N LEU A 127 1.74 -9.60 -26.94
CA LEU A 127 0.98 -9.25 -25.75
C LEU A 127 -0.29 -10.09 -25.72
N THR A 128 -0.47 -10.82 -24.63
CA THR A 128 -1.67 -11.62 -24.35
C THR A 128 -2.36 -11.07 -23.11
N TYR A 129 -3.67 -10.86 -23.20
CA TYR A 129 -4.48 -10.34 -22.10
C TYR A 129 -5.24 -11.48 -21.47
N ILE A 130 -5.14 -11.59 -20.16
CA ILE A 130 -5.71 -12.69 -19.39
C ILE A 130 -6.59 -12.07 -18.31
N SER A 131 -7.90 -12.19 -18.50
CA SER A 131 -8.94 -11.75 -17.57
C SER A 131 -9.69 -12.96 -17.00
N GLU A 132 -10.77 -12.70 -16.26
CA GLU A 132 -11.71 -13.75 -15.84
C GLU A 132 -12.26 -14.59 -17.01
N LYS A 133 -12.40 -14.00 -18.21
CA LYS A 133 -12.85 -14.72 -19.42
C LYS A 133 -11.86 -15.78 -19.87
N GLU A 134 -10.57 -15.58 -19.60
CA GLU A 134 -9.49 -16.50 -19.93
C GLU A 134 -9.13 -17.44 -18.76
N GLY A 135 -9.82 -17.32 -17.62
CA GLY A 135 -9.70 -18.22 -16.47
C GLY A 135 -9.03 -17.64 -15.23
N LEU A 136 -8.68 -16.35 -15.21
CA LEU A 136 -8.17 -15.68 -14.01
C LEU A 136 -9.27 -15.60 -12.93
N GLY A 137 -8.92 -15.71 -11.65
CA GLY A 137 -9.88 -15.66 -10.55
C GLY A 137 -10.48 -14.27 -10.29
N GLY A 138 -9.94 -13.21 -10.88
CA GLY A 138 -10.38 -11.83 -10.73
C GLY A 138 -9.50 -10.86 -11.49
N ASN A 139 -10.03 -9.69 -11.86
CA ASN A 139 -9.31 -8.76 -12.74
C ASN A 139 -8.39 -7.74 -12.03
N ARG A 140 -8.46 -7.61 -10.71
CA ARG A 140 -7.49 -6.80 -9.96
C ARG A 140 -6.37 -7.71 -9.44
N LEU A 141 -5.15 -7.49 -9.91
CA LEU A 141 -4.00 -8.27 -9.48
C LEU A 141 -3.18 -7.55 -8.41
N ASN A 142 -2.97 -8.23 -7.29
CA ASN A 142 -2.18 -7.72 -6.17
C ASN A 142 -0.77 -8.28 -6.07
N ALA A 143 -0.54 -9.54 -6.45
CA ALA A 143 0.75 -10.19 -6.30
C ALA A 143 0.99 -11.27 -7.37
N ILE A 144 2.25 -11.50 -7.73
CA ILE A 144 2.69 -12.60 -8.58
C ILE A 144 3.89 -13.28 -7.92
N THR A 145 3.90 -14.62 -7.94
CA THR A 145 5.09 -15.40 -7.60
C THR A 145 5.17 -16.65 -8.48
N GLU A 146 6.27 -17.37 -8.44
CA GLU A 146 6.46 -18.62 -9.19
C GLU A 146 7.01 -19.71 -8.28
N ASP A 147 6.42 -20.90 -8.37
CA ASP A 147 6.88 -22.04 -7.59
C ASP A 147 8.10 -22.75 -8.19
N GLN A 148 8.62 -23.73 -7.46
CA GLN A 148 9.77 -24.53 -7.89
C GLN A 148 9.48 -25.36 -9.15
N ASN A 149 8.21 -25.66 -9.43
CA ASN A 149 7.77 -26.41 -10.60
C ASN A 149 7.51 -25.52 -11.82
N GLY A 150 7.66 -24.20 -11.69
CA GLY A 150 7.40 -23.23 -12.77
C GLY A 150 5.92 -22.89 -12.94
N ASN A 151 5.07 -23.16 -11.94
CA ASN A 151 3.71 -22.63 -11.93
C ASN A 151 3.74 -21.18 -11.44
N THR A 152 3.07 -20.31 -12.18
CA THR A 152 2.90 -18.91 -11.80
C THR A 152 1.63 -18.78 -10.95
N TRP A 153 1.75 -18.12 -9.81
CA TRP A 153 0.69 -17.89 -8.85
C TRP A 153 0.31 -16.42 -8.85
N PHE A 154 -0.98 -16.14 -8.92
CA PHE A 154 -1.56 -14.80 -9.01
C PHE A 154 -2.48 -14.58 -7.81
N GLY A 155 -2.16 -13.58 -6.99
CA GLY A 155 -3.05 -13.06 -5.97
C GLY A 155 -3.99 -12.04 -6.62
N VAL A 156 -5.27 -12.36 -6.70
CA VAL A 156 -6.29 -11.54 -7.37
C VAL A 156 -7.45 -11.24 -6.43
N SER A 157 -8.31 -10.29 -6.82
CA SER A 157 -9.50 -9.91 -6.03
C SER A 157 -10.53 -11.03 -5.82
N GLY A 158 -10.46 -12.12 -6.58
CA GLY A 158 -11.39 -13.26 -6.45
C GLY A 158 -10.72 -14.58 -6.07
N GLY A 159 -9.47 -14.55 -5.59
CA GLY A 159 -8.81 -15.69 -4.98
C GLY A 159 -7.34 -15.81 -5.33
N LEU A 160 -6.84 -17.05 -5.23
CA LEU A 160 -5.49 -17.43 -5.63
C LEU A 160 -5.56 -18.23 -6.92
N THR A 161 -5.03 -17.70 -8.03
CA THR A 161 -5.01 -18.41 -9.31
C THR A 161 -3.63 -18.99 -9.59
N ALA A 162 -3.56 -20.28 -9.88
CA ALA A 162 -2.37 -20.97 -10.37
C ALA A 162 -2.41 -21.14 -11.89
N PHE A 163 -1.28 -20.96 -12.55
CA PHE A 163 -1.09 -21.21 -13.98
C PHE A 163 0.13 -22.11 -14.22
N ASN A 164 -0.11 -23.27 -14.83
CA ASN A 164 0.94 -24.26 -15.12
C ASN A 164 1.56 -24.13 -16.51
N GLY A 165 1.36 -23.00 -17.18
CA GLY A 165 1.76 -22.80 -18.59
C GLY A 165 0.68 -23.20 -19.60
N LYS A 166 -0.39 -23.87 -19.19
CA LYS A 166 -1.49 -24.33 -20.08
C LYS A 166 -2.88 -23.97 -19.57
N THR A 167 -3.14 -24.16 -18.28
CA THR A 167 -4.47 -24.03 -17.67
C THR A 167 -4.40 -23.19 -16.40
N PHE A 168 -5.45 -22.41 -16.16
CA PHE A 168 -5.67 -21.70 -14.91
C PHE A 168 -6.51 -22.54 -13.94
N LYS A 169 -6.17 -22.49 -12.66
CA LYS A 169 -6.99 -23.01 -11.56
C LYS A 169 -7.06 -21.97 -10.46
N THR A 170 -8.28 -21.59 -10.07
CA THR A 170 -8.51 -20.64 -8.98
C THR A 170 -8.95 -21.37 -7.72
N TYR A 171 -8.33 -21.00 -6.60
CA TYR A 171 -8.71 -21.41 -5.26
C TYR A 171 -9.40 -20.24 -4.57
N THR A 172 -10.51 -20.53 -3.90
CA THR A 172 -11.33 -19.56 -3.18
C THR A 172 -11.59 -20.02 -1.75
N SER A 173 -12.38 -19.26 -0.99
CA SER A 173 -12.79 -19.64 0.35
C SER A 173 -13.56 -20.95 0.43
N THR A 174 -14.20 -21.40 -0.66
CA THR A 174 -14.82 -22.72 -0.71
C THR A 174 -13.80 -23.86 -0.77
N ASP A 175 -12.57 -23.57 -1.19
CA ASP A 175 -11.45 -24.51 -1.23
C ASP A 175 -10.58 -24.46 0.04
N GLY A 176 -10.92 -23.58 0.99
CA GLY A 176 -10.21 -23.39 2.26
C GLY A 176 -9.30 -22.15 2.31
N LEU A 177 -9.21 -21.35 1.24
CA LEU A 177 -8.51 -20.06 1.29
C LEU A 177 -9.15 -19.16 2.35
N LEU A 178 -8.34 -18.43 3.13
CA LEU A 178 -8.86 -17.63 4.24
C LEU A 178 -9.83 -16.53 3.76
N ASN A 179 -9.49 -15.85 2.66
CA ASN A 179 -10.34 -14.86 2.02
C ASN A 179 -9.99 -14.74 0.52
N ASN A 180 -10.97 -14.43 -0.32
CA ASN A 180 -10.78 -14.31 -1.76
C ASN A 180 -9.99 -13.06 -2.16
N GLU A 181 -9.93 -12.05 -1.30
CA GLU A 181 -9.13 -10.85 -1.57
C GLU A 181 -7.67 -11.09 -1.14
N VAL A 182 -6.88 -11.62 -2.08
CA VAL A 182 -5.46 -11.89 -1.88
C VAL A 182 -4.65 -10.64 -2.16
N TRP A 183 -3.79 -10.23 -1.23
CA TRP A 183 -3.01 -8.98 -1.28
C TRP A 183 -1.51 -9.23 -1.48
N SER A 184 -0.97 -10.29 -0.91
CA SER A 184 0.47 -10.59 -0.98
C SER A 184 0.72 -12.09 -1.06
N LEU A 185 1.82 -12.45 -1.73
CA LEU A 185 2.27 -13.83 -1.89
C LEU A 185 3.77 -13.91 -1.63
N CYS A 186 4.20 -14.94 -0.91
CA CYS A 186 5.60 -15.27 -0.74
C CYS A 186 5.75 -16.79 -0.78
N LEU A 187 6.51 -17.31 -1.76
CA LEU A 187 6.89 -18.71 -1.74
C LEU A 187 8.16 -18.82 -0.89
N ASP A 188 8.09 -19.57 0.20
CA ASP A 188 9.26 -19.78 1.04
C ASP A 188 10.24 -20.82 0.46
N SER A 189 11.43 -20.87 1.05
CA SER A 189 12.53 -21.77 0.71
C SER A 189 12.18 -23.25 0.88
N LYS A 190 11.12 -23.56 1.65
CA LYS A 190 10.58 -24.90 1.88
C LYS A 190 9.48 -25.27 0.88
N GLY A 191 9.11 -24.36 -0.02
CA GLY A 191 8.08 -24.55 -1.03
C GLY A 191 6.65 -24.34 -0.51
N ILE A 192 6.49 -23.74 0.67
CA ILE A 192 5.19 -23.35 1.20
C ILE A 192 4.84 -21.96 0.68
N LEU A 193 3.63 -21.81 0.14
CA LEU A 193 3.13 -20.53 -0.31
C LEU A 193 2.44 -19.81 0.84
N TRP A 194 3.03 -18.71 1.31
CA TRP A 194 2.44 -17.79 2.27
C TRP A 194 1.54 -16.79 1.52
N ILE A 195 0.33 -16.61 2.03
CA ILE A 195 -0.75 -15.89 1.36
C ILE A 195 -1.32 -14.87 2.35
N GLY A 196 -1.10 -13.60 2.04
CA GLY A 196 -1.68 -12.49 2.77
C GLY A 196 -3.00 -12.09 2.16
N THR A 197 -4.04 -11.99 2.99
CA THR A 197 -5.39 -11.62 2.57
C THR A 197 -5.90 -10.43 3.37
N ILE A 198 -7.08 -9.91 3.02
CA ILE A 198 -7.76 -8.86 3.80
C ILE A 198 -8.18 -9.31 5.21
N ASP A 199 -8.28 -10.62 5.46
CA ASP A 199 -8.75 -11.21 6.73
C ASP A 199 -7.67 -12.04 7.45
N GLY A 200 -6.40 -11.87 7.07
CA GLY A 200 -5.25 -12.48 7.75
C GLY A 200 -4.31 -13.27 6.85
N LEU A 201 -3.48 -14.09 7.50
CA LEU A 201 -2.41 -14.88 6.89
C LEU A 201 -2.80 -16.36 6.83
N CYS A 202 -2.56 -17.02 5.71
CA CYS A 202 -2.59 -18.47 5.61
C CYS A 202 -1.44 -19.00 4.75
N THR A 203 -1.15 -20.29 4.89
CA THR A 203 -0.19 -21.02 4.06
C THR A 203 -0.89 -22.03 3.18
N PHE A 204 -0.24 -22.40 2.07
CA PHE A 204 -0.66 -23.45 1.16
C PHE A 204 0.53 -24.36 0.80
N ASP A 205 0.40 -25.65 1.08
CA ASP A 205 1.44 -26.67 0.86
C ASP A 205 1.31 -27.41 -0.49
N GLY A 206 0.45 -26.91 -1.39
CA GLY A 206 0.08 -27.60 -2.62
C GLY A 206 -1.17 -28.49 -2.51
N LYS A 207 -1.63 -28.77 -1.28
CA LYS A 207 -2.78 -29.65 -1.01
C LYS A 207 -3.85 -28.98 -0.16
N SER A 208 -3.46 -28.26 0.89
CA SER A 208 -4.39 -27.71 1.89
C SER A 208 -3.96 -26.33 2.35
N PHE A 209 -4.96 -25.51 2.72
CA PHE A 209 -4.74 -24.22 3.33
C PHE A 209 -4.70 -24.36 4.85
N SER A 210 -3.77 -23.65 5.49
CA SER A 210 -3.67 -23.58 6.95
C SER A 210 -3.63 -22.12 7.40
N LYS A 211 -4.54 -21.73 8.28
CA LYS A 211 -4.54 -20.38 8.87
C LYS A 211 -3.32 -20.23 9.79
N VAL A 212 -2.61 -19.11 9.68
CA VAL A 212 -1.55 -18.72 10.60
C VAL A 212 -2.12 -17.70 11.57
N GLU A 213 -2.14 -18.05 12.85
CA GLU A 213 -2.61 -17.12 13.88
C GLU A 213 -1.55 -16.04 14.13
N LEU A 214 -1.94 -14.79 13.88
CA LEU A 214 -1.12 -13.61 14.15
C LEU A 214 -1.80 -12.81 15.28
N PRO A 215 -1.31 -12.89 16.52
CA PRO A 215 -1.78 -12.01 17.57
C PRO A 215 -1.48 -10.57 17.17
N LEU A 216 -2.42 -9.67 17.40
CA LEU A 216 -2.19 -8.25 17.16
C LEU A 216 -1.15 -7.73 18.14
N ALA A 217 -0.22 -6.91 17.65
CA ALA A 217 0.73 -6.20 18.50
C ALA A 217 -0.04 -5.28 19.47
N PRO A 218 0.37 -5.15 20.74
CA PRO A 218 -0.29 -4.27 21.70
C PRO A 218 0.03 -2.80 21.39
N ILE A 219 -0.76 -2.19 20.51
CA ILE A 219 -0.62 -0.80 20.07
C ILE A 219 -1.89 -0.02 20.44
N ASP A 220 -1.72 1.13 21.09
CA ASP A 220 -2.83 1.94 21.61
C ASP A 220 -3.68 2.60 20.51
N ASN A 221 -3.09 2.87 19.33
CA ASN A 221 -3.79 3.44 18.18
C ASN A 221 -3.18 2.95 16.85
N PRO A 222 -3.59 1.76 16.37
CA PRO A 222 -2.98 1.13 15.19
C PRO A 222 -3.29 1.86 13.88
N ASN A 223 -4.41 2.57 13.78
CA ASN A 223 -4.84 3.32 12.59
C ASN A 223 -4.71 2.51 11.27
N PRO A 224 -5.40 1.36 11.15
CA PRO A 224 -5.41 0.57 9.92
C PRO A 224 -6.05 1.37 8.77
N ILE A 225 -5.55 1.17 7.56
CA ILE A 225 -6.03 1.86 6.35
C ILE A 225 -7.30 1.17 5.81
N LEU A 226 -7.27 -0.16 5.69
CA LEU A 226 -8.40 -0.92 5.15
C LEU A 226 -8.99 -1.89 6.17
N SER A 227 -8.15 -2.69 6.84
CA SER A 227 -8.59 -3.74 7.76
C SER A 227 -7.50 -4.05 8.76
N ASP A 228 -7.85 -4.20 10.04
CA ASP A 228 -6.93 -4.55 11.13
C ASP A 228 -6.31 -5.95 11.01
N LYS A 229 -6.79 -6.77 10.07
CA LYS A 229 -6.26 -8.10 9.76
C LYS A 229 -5.55 -8.18 8.41
N ARG A 230 -5.57 -7.10 7.62
CA ARG A 230 -4.99 -7.11 6.28
C ARG A 230 -3.49 -7.41 6.37
N ILE A 231 -3.05 -8.37 5.56
CA ILE A 231 -1.65 -8.68 5.38
C ILE A 231 -1.19 -8.10 4.05
N ASN A 232 -0.52 -6.95 4.13
CA ASN A 232 -0.21 -6.14 2.97
C ASN A 232 1.06 -6.63 2.25
N SER A 233 2.04 -7.16 2.97
CA SER A 233 3.29 -7.67 2.39
C SER A 233 3.84 -8.85 3.20
N ILE A 234 4.53 -9.76 2.51
CA ILE A 234 5.20 -10.92 3.10
C ILE A 234 6.55 -11.08 2.41
N TYR A 235 7.59 -11.38 3.18
CA TYR A 235 8.93 -11.63 2.67
C TYR A 235 9.64 -12.68 3.52
N GLU A 236 10.36 -13.62 2.90
CA GLU A 236 11.28 -14.51 3.61
C GLU A 236 12.71 -13.98 3.47
N ASP A 237 13.40 -13.76 4.58
CA ASP A 237 14.80 -13.36 4.55
C ASP A 237 15.76 -14.54 4.32
N ASN A 238 17.03 -14.25 4.05
CA ASN A 238 18.05 -15.27 3.81
C ASN A 238 18.31 -16.22 5.00
N GLN A 239 17.76 -15.93 6.18
CA GLN A 239 17.82 -16.78 7.37
C GLN A 239 16.57 -17.66 7.52
N GLY A 240 15.59 -17.53 6.62
CA GLY A 240 14.32 -18.25 6.64
C GLY A 240 13.29 -17.65 7.60
N VAL A 241 13.48 -16.40 8.04
CA VAL A 241 12.50 -15.69 8.86
C VAL A 241 11.46 -15.07 7.95
N ILE A 242 10.18 -15.28 8.29
CA ILE A 242 9.07 -14.68 7.56
C ILE A 242 8.74 -13.32 8.17
N TRP A 243 8.88 -12.28 7.37
CA TRP A 243 8.51 -10.90 7.66
C TRP A 243 7.11 -10.66 7.12
N VAL A 244 6.20 -10.25 8.00
CA VAL A 244 4.80 -9.99 7.67
C VAL A 244 4.48 -8.53 7.98
N GLY A 245 4.08 -7.80 6.95
CA GLY A 245 3.71 -6.40 7.01
C GLY A 245 2.21 -6.27 7.23
N THR A 246 1.85 -5.65 8.34
CA THR A 246 0.45 -5.50 8.75
C THR A 246 -0.07 -4.09 8.47
N ASP A 247 -1.40 -3.97 8.51
CA ASP A 247 -2.12 -2.71 8.36
C ASP A 247 -2.36 -2.09 9.75
N GLY A 248 -1.42 -1.27 10.19
CA GLY A 248 -1.51 -0.50 11.44
C GLY A 248 -0.83 -1.14 12.66
N TYR A 249 -0.37 -2.38 12.58
CA TYR A 249 0.28 -3.08 13.70
C TYR A 249 1.80 -3.25 13.55
N GLY A 250 2.38 -2.72 12.47
CA GLY A 250 3.80 -2.82 12.16
C GLY A 250 4.15 -4.17 11.53
N ILE A 251 5.24 -4.76 11.99
CA ILE A 251 5.84 -5.97 11.42
C ILE A 251 5.71 -7.12 12.41
N CYS A 252 5.26 -8.28 11.91
CA CYS A 252 5.38 -9.55 12.61
C CYS A 252 6.50 -10.37 11.97
N LYS A 253 7.52 -10.74 12.74
CA LYS A 253 8.56 -11.68 12.35
C LYS A 253 8.22 -13.07 12.87
N ILE A 254 8.20 -14.08 12.00
CA ILE A 254 7.92 -15.47 12.34
C ILE A 254 9.18 -16.30 12.13
N GLU A 255 9.70 -16.87 13.21
CA GLU A 255 10.87 -17.74 13.22
C GLU A 255 10.60 -18.95 14.12
N ASN A 256 10.63 -20.17 13.57
CA ASN A 256 10.40 -21.41 14.33
C ASN A 256 9.16 -21.34 15.25
N ASP A 257 8.01 -20.94 14.68
CA ASP A 257 6.72 -20.73 15.38
C ASP A 257 6.71 -19.60 16.45
N SER A 258 7.82 -18.89 16.63
CA SER A 258 7.91 -17.72 17.50
C SER A 258 7.60 -16.44 16.73
N ILE A 259 6.77 -15.58 17.32
CA ILE A 259 6.37 -14.29 16.74
C ILE A 259 7.02 -13.15 17.53
N THR A 260 7.72 -12.27 16.82
CA THR A 260 8.27 -11.02 17.37
C THR A 260 7.70 -9.83 16.63
N TYR A 261 7.39 -8.74 17.34
CA TYR A 261 6.83 -7.53 16.73
C TYR A 261 7.87 -6.42 16.63
N LEU A 262 7.87 -5.71 15.51
CA LEU A 262 8.59 -4.44 15.36
C LEU A 262 7.58 -3.38 14.91
N ASN A 263 7.52 -2.27 15.63
CA ASN A 263 6.53 -1.21 15.41
C ASN A 263 7.15 0.15 15.78
N THR A 264 6.35 1.21 15.81
CA THR A 264 6.82 2.57 16.12
C THR A 264 7.50 2.72 17.47
N THR A 265 7.18 1.89 18.48
CA THR A 265 7.88 1.93 19.78
C THR A 265 9.31 1.38 19.69
N HIS A 266 9.62 0.63 18.63
CA HIS A 266 10.94 0.07 18.33
C HIS A 266 11.74 0.94 17.34
N GLY A 267 11.18 2.07 16.87
CA GLY A 267 11.87 3.01 15.98
C GLY A 267 11.45 2.95 14.51
N LEU A 268 10.52 2.07 14.14
CA LEU A 268 9.86 2.08 12.83
C LEU A 268 9.12 3.42 12.63
N PRO A 269 9.12 4.04 11.44
CA PRO A 269 8.55 5.38 11.28
C PRO A 269 7.01 5.39 11.17
N ASP A 270 6.39 4.28 10.75
CA ASP A 270 4.92 4.12 10.65
C ASP A 270 4.56 2.63 10.70
N ASN A 271 3.38 2.30 11.22
CA ASN A 271 2.94 0.92 11.43
C ASN A 271 2.18 0.32 10.24
N ASN A 272 1.95 1.09 9.18
CA ASN A 272 1.33 0.60 7.94
C ASN A 272 2.43 0.24 6.94
N ILE A 273 2.71 -1.06 6.82
CA ILE A 273 3.84 -1.55 6.02
C ILE A 273 3.42 -1.75 4.57
N THR A 274 4.14 -1.12 3.64
CA THR A 274 3.84 -1.23 2.21
C THR A 274 4.67 -2.30 1.51
N GLY A 275 5.89 -2.57 1.98
CA GLY A 275 6.73 -3.62 1.42
C GLY A 275 8.06 -3.82 2.14
N PHE A 276 8.73 -4.90 1.77
CA PHE A 276 10.04 -5.31 2.28
C PHE A 276 11.01 -5.55 1.13
N LEU A 277 12.29 -5.35 1.41
CA LEU A 277 13.40 -5.72 0.53
C LEU A 277 14.64 -6.00 1.39
N GLU A 278 15.15 -7.23 1.37
CA GLU A 278 16.45 -7.52 1.99
C GLU A 278 17.56 -7.12 1.02
N ASP A 279 18.50 -6.28 1.47
CA ASP A 279 19.69 -5.97 0.68
C ASP A 279 20.77 -7.07 0.81
N HIS A 280 21.72 -7.11 -0.13
CA HIS A 280 22.87 -8.02 -0.07
C HIS A 280 23.72 -7.96 1.22
N GLY A 281 23.57 -6.90 2.03
CA GLY A 281 24.20 -6.79 3.35
C GLY A 281 23.39 -7.45 4.48
N GLY A 282 22.24 -8.06 4.17
CA GLY A 282 21.31 -8.63 5.13
C GLY A 282 20.47 -7.60 5.87
N ASN A 283 20.45 -6.33 5.42
CA ASN A 283 19.59 -5.32 6.04
C ASN A 283 18.22 -5.36 5.38
N MET A 284 17.18 -5.21 6.20
CA MET A 284 15.82 -5.11 5.72
C MET A 284 15.48 -3.65 5.41
N TRP A 285 15.10 -3.35 4.18
CA TRP A 285 14.49 -2.10 3.78
C TRP A 285 12.97 -2.22 3.88
N ILE A 286 12.34 -1.24 4.51
CA ILE A 286 10.92 -1.23 4.81
C ILE A 286 10.31 0.05 4.25
N GLY A 287 9.34 -0.12 3.36
CA GLY A 287 8.44 0.95 2.93
C GLY A 287 7.27 1.05 3.91
N THR A 288 6.82 2.28 4.15
CA THR A 288 5.62 2.56 4.96
C THR A 288 4.69 3.52 4.25
N MET A 289 3.43 3.57 4.70
CA MET A 289 2.41 4.42 4.07
C MET A 289 2.58 5.90 4.43
N HIS A 290 2.93 6.21 5.68
CA HIS A 290 2.98 7.60 6.16
C HIS A 290 4.29 7.97 6.85
N GLY A 291 5.24 7.04 6.97
CA GLY A 291 6.52 7.23 7.66
C GLY A 291 7.73 7.32 6.73
N GLY A 292 7.55 7.08 5.44
CA GLY A 292 8.61 7.00 4.47
C GLY A 292 9.35 5.66 4.49
N ILE A 293 10.64 5.69 4.14
CA ILE A 293 11.47 4.48 4.04
C ILE A 293 12.42 4.37 5.24
N SER A 294 12.58 3.14 5.73
CA SER A 294 13.53 2.80 6.79
C SER A 294 14.40 1.61 6.42
N ARG A 295 15.60 1.54 6.98
CA ARG A 295 16.46 0.35 6.93
C ARG A 295 16.72 -0.17 8.33
N TYR A 296 16.49 -1.47 8.52
CA TYR A 296 16.71 -2.20 9.76
C TYR A 296 17.89 -3.15 9.62
N ASN A 297 18.87 -3.04 10.53
CA ASN A 297 20.11 -3.83 10.50
C ASN A 297 20.08 -5.07 11.44
N GLY A 298 18.90 -5.47 11.91
CA GLY A 298 18.76 -6.51 12.94
C GLY A 298 18.77 -5.98 14.38
N LYS A 299 19.06 -4.69 14.58
CA LYS A 299 19.10 -4.06 15.91
C LYS A 299 18.34 -2.74 15.96
N GLU A 300 18.56 -1.86 15.00
CA GLU A 300 18.00 -0.50 14.98
C GLU A 300 17.51 -0.09 13.59
N PHE A 301 16.62 0.90 13.57
CA PHE A 301 16.08 1.51 12.36
C PHE A 301 16.84 2.78 12.01
N LYS A 302 17.11 2.97 10.72
CA LYS A 302 17.55 4.23 10.12
C LYS A 302 16.44 4.78 9.23
N ASN A 303 15.81 5.88 9.63
CA ASN A 303 14.61 6.43 9.00
C ASN A 303 14.97 7.58 8.04
N PHE A 304 15.06 7.31 6.74
CA PHE A 304 15.62 8.26 5.78
C PHE A 304 14.74 9.49 5.53
N THR A 305 13.42 9.33 5.54
CA THR A 305 12.48 10.46 5.42
C THR A 305 12.47 11.30 6.69
N ALA A 306 12.34 10.67 7.86
CA ALA A 306 12.31 11.38 9.14
C ALA A 306 13.62 12.12 9.44
N ASP A 307 14.75 11.58 9.00
CA ASP A 307 16.07 12.22 9.11
C ASP A 307 16.30 13.34 8.06
N GLY A 308 15.31 13.61 7.19
CA GLY A 308 15.38 14.65 6.17
C GLY A 308 16.34 14.35 5.02
N LEU A 309 16.73 13.08 4.82
CA LEU A 309 17.65 12.67 3.76
C LEU A 309 16.95 12.56 2.39
N ILE A 310 15.64 12.26 2.40
CA ILE A 310 14.77 12.22 1.23
C ILE A 310 13.40 12.81 1.57
N GLN A 311 12.62 13.16 0.53
CA GLN A 311 11.23 13.61 0.67
C GLN A 311 10.26 12.50 0.26
N GLY A 312 9.06 12.55 0.84
CA GLY A 312 7.98 11.60 0.56
C GLY A 312 7.79 10.60 1.69
N VAL A 313 6.52 10.42 2.08
CA VAL A 313 6.10 9.63 3.24
C VAL A 313 5.43 8.33 2.87
N GLU A 314 4.94 8.23 1.63
CA GLU A 314 4.30 7.04 1.10
C GLU A 314 5.25 6.35 0.13
N ILE A 315 5.72 5.16 0.54
CA ILE A 315 6.64 4.33 -0.22
C ILE A 315 5.87 3.14 -0.75
N SER A 316 6.06 2.75 -2.01
CA SER A 316 5.35 1.60 -2.57
C SER A 316 6.31 0.59 -3.20
N GLY A 317 6.96 0.97 -4.30
CA GLY A 317 7.89 0.12 -5.00
C GLY A 317 9.23 0.06 -4.28
N LEU A 318 9.77 -1.14 -4.09
CA LEU A 318 11.10 -1.40 -3.52
C LEU A 318 11.80 -2.43 -4.42
N TYR A 319 13.05 -2.16 -4.80
CA TYR A 319 13.82 -3.10 -5.62
C TYR A 319 15.33 -2.89 -5.44
N GLN A 320 16.11 -3.96 -5.34
CA GLN A 320 17.57 -3.89 -5.42
C GLN A 320 18.03 -4.27 -6.82
N ASP A 321 18.76 -3.38 -7.49
CA ASP A 321 19.32 -3.68 -8.80
C ASP A 321 20.55 -4.60 -8.75
N LYS A 322 20.94 -5.15 -9.91
CA LYS A 322 22.12 -6.03 -10.04
C LYS A 322 23.45 -5.36 -9.69
N ASN A 323 23.50 -4.04 -9.51
CA ASN A 323 24.67 -3.30 -9.02
C ASN A 323 24.52 -2.94 -7.52
N ASN A 324 23.60 -3.58 -6.82
CA ASN A 324 23.28 -3.42 -5.40
C ASN A 324 22.67 -2.07 -5.02
N ALA A 325 22.29 -1.23 -5.98
CA ALA A 325 21.62 0.02 -5.66
C ALA A 325 20.15 -0.25 -5.31
N ILE A 326 19.67 0.45 -4.28
CA ILE A 326 18.29 0.34 -3.82
C ILE A 326 17.45 1.38 -4.55
N TRP A 327 16.40 0.92 -5.20
CA TRP A 327 15.40 1.73 -5.86
C TRP A 327 14.13 1.71 -5.06
N PHE A 328 13.53 2.89 -4.86
CA PHE A 328 12.23 2.99 -4.23
C PHE A 328 11.43 4.17 -4.77
N SER A 329 10.12 4.00 -4.87
CA SER A 329 9.22 5.09 -5.20
C SER A 329 8.75 5.81 -3.95
N ALA A 330 8.56 7.12 -4.08
CA ALA A 330 7.93 7.94 -3.07
C ALA A 330 6.81 8.73 -3.76
N GLU A 331 5.58 8.57 -3.27
CA GLU A 331 4.42 9.13 -3.94
C GLU A 331 4.54 10.65 -4.10
N HIS A 332 4.23 11.14 -5.30
CA HIS A 332 4.37 12.53 -5.74
C HIS A 332 5.78 13.12 -5.65
N GLN A 333 6.78 12.31 -5.29
CA GLN A 333 8.20 12.71 -5.17
C GLN A 333 9.10 11.96 -6.17
N GLY A 334 8.55 11.03 -6.96
CA GLY A 334 9.28 10.30 -7.99
C GLY A 334 9.93 9.02 -7.48
N VAL A 335 11.06 8.65 -8.08
CA VAL A 335 11.78 7.42 -7.77
C VAL A 335 13.19 7.76 -7.31
N TYR A 336 13.56 7.29 -6.12
CA TYR A 336 14.90 7.40 -5.58
C TYR A 336 15.74 6.18 -5.94
N LYS A 337 17.01 6.42 -6.23
CA LYS A 337 18.07 5.42 -6.30
C LYS A 337 19.10 5.73 -5.21
N TYR A 338 19.44 4.74 -4.40
CA TYR A 338 20.49 4.82 -3.38
C TYR A 338 21.64 3.89 -3.74
N ASN A 339 22.84 4.44 -3.92
CA ASN A 339 24.04 3.67 -4.30
C ASN A 339 24.88 3.19 -3.09
N GLY A 340 24.34 3.29 -1.88
CA GLY A 340 25.08 3.03 -0.64
C GLY A 340 25.78 4.27 -0.05
N LYS A 341 25.81 5.40 -0.77
CA LYS A 341 26.40 6.66 -0.30
C LYS A 341 25.45 7.84 -0.45
N GLU A 342 24.82 7.98 -1.62
CA GLU A 342 23.97 9.12 -1.95
C GLU A 342 22.65 8.69 -2.59
N PHE A 343 21.67 9.57 -2.50
CA PHE A 343 20.37 9.43 -3.15
C PHE A 343 20.35 10.26 -4.43
N THR A 344 19.86 9.65 -5.51
CA THR A 344 19.49 10.35 -6.75
C THR A 344 17.98 10.22 -6.92
N ASN A 345 17.29 11.33 -7.13
CA ASN A 345 15.86 11.33 -7.42
C ASN A 345 15.62 11.49 -8.92
N TYR A 346 14.69 10.70 -9.46
CA TYR A 346 14.23 10.81 -10.83
C TYR A 346 12.73 11.08 -10.86
N TYR A 347 12.34 12.17 -11.54
CA TYR A 347 10.95 12.61 -11.58
C TYR A 347 10.59 13.24 -12.94
N LYS A 348 9.83 14.33 -12.95
CA LYS A 348 9.30 14.97 -14.17
C LYS A 348 10.37 15.34 -15.18
N ASP A 349 11.49 15.89 -14.73
CA ASP A 349 12.62 16.27 -15.59
C ASP A 349 13.30 15.08 -16.28
N ASN A 350 13.08 13.88 -15.74
CA ASN A 350 13.55 12.62 -16.31
C ASN A 350 12.50 11.94 -17.21
N GLY A 351 11.34 12.56 -17.45
CA GLY A 351 10.25 11.98 -18.24
C GLY A 351 9.27 11.11 -17.44
N LEU A 352 9.41 11.04 -16.11
CA LEU A 352 8.43 10.37 -15.26
C LEU A 352 7.27 11.32 -14.96
N PHE A 353 6.14 11.10 -15.62
CA PHE A 353 4.92 11.91 -15.44
C PHE A 353 3.86 11.24 -14.55
N SER A 354 4.18 10.09 -13.92
CA SER A 354 3.33 9.42 -12.92
C SER A 354 3.64 9.93 -11.51
N GLY A 355 2.60 10.18 -10.72
CA GLY A 355 2.71 10.52 -9.29
C GLY A 355 2.93 9.29 -8.40
N GLY A 356 2.34 8.15 -8.76
CA GLY A 356 2.49 6.89 -8.03
C GLY A 356 3.16 5.84 -8.91
N ILE A 357 4.39 5.48 -8.58
CA ILE A 357 5.03 4.25 -9.04
C ILE A 357 4.87 3.24 -7.91
N ILE A 358 4.38 2.04 -8.23
CA ILE A 358 4.03 1.01 -7.24
C ILE A 358 4.83 -0.28 -7.39
N SER A 359 5.39 -0.54 -8.58
CA SER A 359 6.25 -1.70 -8.82
C SER A 359 7.48 -1.31 -9.62
N ILE A 360 8.64 -1.85 -9.24
CA ILE A 360 9.94 -1.62 -9.86
C ILE A 360 10.57 -2.99 -10.10
N TYR A 361 11.03 -3.25 -11.32
CA TYR A 361 11.61 -4.55 -11.65
C TYR A 361 12.72 -4.42 -12.69
N GLN A 362 13.86 -5.08 -12.45
CA GLN A 362 14.91 -5.26 -13.45
C GLN A 362 14.88 -6.70 -13.97
N ASP A 363 14.65 -6.86 -15.27
CA ASP A 363 14.58 -8.19 -15.87
C ASP A 363 15.96 -8.79 -16.18
N GLU A 364 15.95 -10.05 -16.62
CA GLU A 364 17.16 -10.79 -16.99
C GLU A 364 17.99 -10.10 -18.09
N GLN A 365 17.33 -9.33 -18.97
CA GLN A 365 17.97 -8.56 -20.05
C GLN A 365 18.49 -7.19 -19.57
N ASN A 366 18.45 -6.93 -18.26
CA ASN A 366 18.84 -5.68 -17.61
C ASN A 366 17.95 -4.48 -17.96
N ARG A 367 16.74 -4.73 -18.48
CA ARG A 367 15.74 -3.70 -18.70
C ARG A 367 15.03 -3.44 -17.37
N PHE A 368 14.99 -2.18 -16.98
CA PHE A 368 14.20 -1.70 -15.86
C PHE A 368 12.79 -1.29 -16.28
N TRP A 369 11.83 -1.77 -15.52
CA TRP A 369 10.41 -1.53 -15.69
C TRP A 369 9.85 -0.88 -14.42
N PHE A 370 8.99 0.12 -14.61
CA PHE A 370 8.34 0.86 -13.54
C PHE A 370 6.84 0.93 -13.82
N GLY A 371 6.05 0.33 -12.94
CA GLY A 371 4.59 0.26 -13.04
C GLY A 371 3.94 1.22 -12.05
N GLY A 372 2.87 1.91 -12.47
CA GLY A 372 2.22 2.92 -11.66
C GLY A 372 0.85 3.35 -12.17
N TRP A 373 0.34 4.45 -11.63
CA TRP A 373 -0.99 5.01 -11.94
C TRP A 373 -1.16 5.58 -13.34
N LYS A 374 -0.05 5.84 -14.03
CA LYS A 374 -0.03 6.28 -15.43
C LYS A 374 0.71 5.28 -16.31
N GLY A 375 0.58 4.00 -15.97
CA GLY A 375 0.99 2.87 -16.79
C GLY A 375 2.40 2.36 -16.54
N LEU A 376 3.03 1.91 -17.62
CA LEU A 376 4.32 1.24 -17.62
C LEU A 376 5.38 2.18 -18.20
N PHE A 377 6.54 2.21 -17.56
CA PHE A 377 7.69 2.98 -18.03
C PHE A 377 8.93 2.10 -18.12
N ARG A 378 9.73 2.31 -19.16
CA ARG A 378 11.10 1.82 -19.26
C ARG A 378 12.03 2.92 -18.79
N PHE A 379 13.06 2.54 -18.04
CA PHE A 379 14.15 3.45 -17.69
C PHE A 379 15.42 3.09 -18.46
N GLN A 380 15.99 4.09 -19.14
CA GLN A 380 17.24 3.98 -19.87
C GLN A 380 17.92 5.35 -19.94
N ASN A 381 19.24 5.40 -19.78
CA ASN A 381 20.02 6.63 -19.89
C ASN A 381 19.48 7.77 -19.00
N GLN A 382 19.08 7.46 -17.77
CA GLN A 382 18.51 8.40 -16.80
C GLN A 382 17.18 9.06 -17.23
N LYS A 383 16.48 8.43 -18.18
CA LYS A 383 15.17 8.88 -18.65
C LYS A 383 14.15 7.75 -18.59
N PHE A 384 12.91 8.14 -18.32
CA PHE A 384 11.74 7.30 -18.43
C PHE A 384 11.09 7.48 -19.81
N GLU A 385 10.73 6.36 -20.41
CA GLU A 385 9.95 6.29 -21.63
C GLU A 385 8.68 5.49 -21.37
N ALA A 386 7.54 6.04 -21.75
CA ALA A 386 6.25 5.36 -21.61
C ALA A 386 6.18 4.15 -22.55
N VAL A 387 5.77 3.00 -22.03
CA VAL A 387 5.62 1.77 -22.81
C VAL A 387 4.21 1.68 -23.33
N THR A 388 4.07 1.50 -24.64
CA THR A 388 2.79 1.32 -25.32
C THR A 388 2.64 -0.11 -25.84
N LYS A 389 1.51 -0.43 -26.46
CA LYS A 389 1.36 -1.69 -27.21
C LYS A 389 2.50 -1.91 -28.24
N LYS A 390 3.05 -0.84 -28.81
CA LYS A 390 4.14 -0.88 -29.80
C LYS A 390 5.54 -0.87 -29.16
N GLY A 391 5.65 -0.71 -27.85
CA GLY A 391 6.91 -0.64 -27.12
C GLY A 391 7.18 0.74 -26.50
N PRO A 392 8.41 0.98 -26.02
CA PRO A 392 9.59 0.12 -26.20
C PRO A 392 9.52 -1.20 -25.42
N TRP A 393 9.71 -2.31 -26.14
CA TRP A 393 9.76 -3.65 -25.54
C TRP A 393 11.15 -4.26 -25.50
N ARG A 394 12.11 -3.75 -26.28
CA ARG A 394 13.46 -4.28 -26.42
C ARG A 394 14.48 -3.31 -25.83
#